data_AF-A0A368GDF0-F1
#
_entry.id   AF-A0A368GDF0-F1
#
_cell.length_a   1.000
_cell.length_b   1.000
_cell.length_c   1.000
_cell.angle_alpha   90.00
_cell.angle_beta   90.00
_cell.angle_gamma   90.00
#
_symmetry.space_group_name_H-M   'P 1'
#
loop_
_entity.id
_entity.type
_entity.pdbx_description
1 polymer ?
#
loop_
_entity_poly.entity_id
_entity_poly.type
_entity_poly.pdbx_seq_one_letter_code
_entity_poly.pdbx_strand_id
1 'polypeptide(L)'
;MSMIQAGAKGTTKSQINDVISKGASDEDTADHYSKLSQQILTATEGAQTRIANAFFLNKGYDIEKDYEGIITKKFSAKVESHDFSNADETAKIIDDFVSNVTEGKIKDIVNADSVRDAASLIVNAIYFNAEWEYKFYNEGNTKQMFYSAEGNGRELDFMNDMEEHRLYAEDDDTQVLSLQYKDTSYAFNIFLPKKR
;
A
#
# COMPACT_ATOMS: atom_id res chain seq x y z
N MET A 1 -4.23 -1.43 -9.38
CA MET A 1 -4.29 -1.36 -10.86
C MET A 1 -4.66 -2.67 -11.53
N SER A 2 -4.16 -3.84 -11.09
CA SER A 2 -4.43 -5.13 -11.77
C SER A 2 -5.92 -5.53 -11.80
N MET A 3 -6.71 -5.20 -10.77
CA MET A 3 -8.17 -5.35 -10.84
C MET A 3 -8.81 -4.48 -11.92
N ILE A 4 -8.35 -3.23 -12.09
CA ILE A 4 -8.84 -2.34 -13.15
C ILE A 4 -8.47 -2.90 -14.52
N GLN A 5 -7.24 -3.40 -14.67
CA GLN A 5 -6.75 -4.03 -15.90
C GLN A 5 -7.63 -5.22 -16.31
N ALA A 6 -8.03 -6.06 -15.35
CA ALA A 6 -8.87 -7.23 -15.59
C ALA A 6 -10.26 -6.86 -16.12
N GLY A 7 -10.82 -5.72 -15.68
CA GLY A 7 -12.12 -5.22 -16.13
C GLY A 7 -12.09 -4.30 -17.35
N ALA A 8 -10.93 -3.73 -17.66
CA ALA A 8 -10.76 -2.80 -18.78
C ALA A 8 -10.84 -3.51 -20.14
N LYS A 9 -11.24 -2.77 -21.19
CA LYS A 9 -11.28 -3.23 -22.59
C LYS A 9 -10.74 -2.14 -23.53
N GLY A 10 -10.43 -2.53 -24.77
CA GLY A 10 -10.03 -1.62 -25.83
C GLY A 10 -8.82 -0.74 -25.46
N THR A 11 -8.91 0.55 -25.82
CA THR A 11 -7.84 1.53 -25.59
C THR A 11 -7.46 1.66 -24.12
N THR A 12 -8.43 1.67 -23.20
CA THR A 12 -8.18 1.76 -21.76
C THR A 12 -7.32 0.60 -21.27
N LYS A 13 -7.62 -0.63 -21.74
CA LYS A 13 -6.81 -1.80 -21.38
C LYS A 13 -5.40 -1.69 -21.94
N SER A 14 -5.25 -1.27 -23.19
CA SER A 14 -3.93 -1.09 -23.82
C SER A 14 -3.06 -0.13 -23.01
N GLN A 15 -3.60 1.03 -22.65
CA GLN A 15 -2.86 2.04 -21.87
C GLN A 15 -2.42 1.52 -20.51
N ILE A 16 -3.25 0.72 -19.84
CA ILE A 16 -2.89 0.10 -18.56
C ILE A 16 -1.80 -0.94 -18.76
N ASN A 17 -1.94 -1.82 -19.76
CA ASN A 17 -0.97 -2.88 -20.05
C ASN A 17 0.41 -2.31 -20.44
N ASP A 18 0.46 -1.18 -21.14
CA ASP A 18 1.72 -0.50 -21.51
C ASP A 18 2.53 -0.10 -20.27
N VAL A 19 1.85 0.23 -19.16
CA VAL A 19 2.48 0.61 -17.90
C VAL A 19 2.80 -0.61 -17.02
N ILE A 20 1.83 -1.51 -16.82
CA ILE A 20 1.93 -2.53 -15.76
C ILE A 20 2.32 -3.93 -16.24
N SER A 21 2.15 -4.23 -17.53
CA SER A 21 2.40 -5.55 -18.12
C SER A 21 3.63 -5.57 -19.02
N LYS A 22 3.99 -4.43 -19.64
CA LYS A 22 5.18 -4.28 -20.52
C LYS A 22 5.34 -5.44 -21.55
N GLY A 23 4.23 -5.92 -22.11
CA GLY A 23 4.21 -7.00 -23.11
C GLY A 23 3.91 -8.40 -22.56
N ALA A 24 3.76 -8.58 -21.24
CA ALA A 24 3.25 -9.83 -20.66
C ALA A 24 1.76 -10.05 -21.01
N SER A 25 1.32 -11.31 -21.00
CA SER A 25 -0.09 -11.63 -21.18
C SER A 25 -0.92 -11.15 -19.98
N ASP A 26 -2.23 -10.99 -20.19
CA ASP A 26 -3.14 -10.60 -19.11
C ASP A 26 -3.15 -11.63 -17.96
N GLU A 27 -3.09 -12.92 -18.30
CA GLU A 27 -3.06 -14.01 -17.33
C GLU A 27 -1.76 -14.00 -16.52
N ASP A 28 -0.61 -13.87 -17.19
CA ASP A 28 0.69 -13.78 -16.51
C ASP A 28 0.76 -12.55 -15.59
N THR A 29 0.22 -11.42 -16.06
CA THR A 29 0.13 -10.18 -15.26
C THR A 29 -0.71 -10.42 -14.01
N ALA A 30 -1.92 -10.95 -14.17
CA ALA A 30 -2.82 -11.21 -13.04
C ALA A 30 -2.21 -12.21 -12.05
N ASP A 31 -1.57 -13.27 -12.54
CA ASP A 31 -0.91 -14.29 -11.73
C ASP A 31 0.29 -13.73 -10.96
N HIS A 32 1.09 -12.89 -11.60
CA HIS A 32 2.22 -12.24 -10.95
C HIS A 32 1.77 -11.40 -9.76
N TYR A 33 0.80 -10.50 -9.96
CA TYR A 33 0.30 -9.64 -8.87
C TYR A 33 -0.50 -10.41 -7.81
N SER A 34 -1.19 -11.48 -8.20
CA SER A 34 -1.85 -12.40 -7.27
C SER A 34 -0.84 -13.05 -6.32
N LYS A 35 0.23 -13.63 -6.88
CA LYS A 35 1.31 -14.26 -6.10
C LYS A 35 2.03 -13.24 -5.22
N LEU A 36 2.33 -12.05 -5.75
CA LEU A 36 2.97 -10.98 -4.98
C LEU A 36 2.11 -10.58 -3.77
N SER A 37 0.80 -10.39 -3.97
CA SER A 37 -0.11 -10.06 -2.87
C SER A 37 -0.13 -11.16 -1.80
N GLN A 38 -0.08 -12.43 -2.20
CA GLN A 38 -0.04 -13.56 -1.26
C GLN A 38 1.28 -13.59 -0.49
N GLN A 39 2.42 -13.35 -1.15
CA GLN A 39 3.73 -13.32 -0.50
C GLN A 39 3.85 -12.20 0.54
N ILE A 40 3.23 -11.05 0.30
CA ILE A 40 3.24 -9.97 1.31
C ILE A 40 2.44 -10.38 2.56
N LEU A 41 1.43 -11.25 2.43
CA LEU A 41 0.62 -11.75 3.55
C LEU A 41 1.29 -12.87 4.34
N THR A 42 2.46 -13.38 3.92
CA THR A 42 3.18 -14.45 4.63
C THR A 42 4.20 -13.94 5.65
N ALA A 43 4.04 -12.70 6.13
CA ALA A 43 4.91 -12.16 7.17
C ALA A 43 4.86 -13.00 8.45
N THR A 44 6.02 -13.20 9.09
CA THR A 44 6.16 -13.97 10.32
C THR A 44 6.95 -13.16 11.37
N GLU A 45 7.32 -13.80 12.49
CA GLU A 45 8.41 -13.33 13.38
C GLU A 45 8.37 -11.85 13.81
N GLY A 46 7.21 -11.36 14.28
CA GLY A 46 7.09 -9.98 14.79
C GLY A 46 6.81 -8.93 13.72
N ALA A 47 6.57 -9.36 12.47
CA ALA A 47 5.92 -8.57 11.44
C ALA A 47 4.44 -8.97 11.31
N GLN A 48 3.59 -7.97 11.11
CA GLN A 48 2.17 -8.10 10.84
C GLN A 48 1.87 -7.31 9.56
N THR A 49 1.39 -8.02 8.56
CA THR A 49 0.97 -7.44 7.29
C THR A 49 -0.49 -7.73 7.03
N ARG A 50 -1.19 -6.74 6.46
CA ARG A 50 -2.54 -6.92 5.93
C ARG A 50 -2.63 -6.21 4.60
N ILE A 51 -3.22 -6.88 3.63
CA ILE A 51 -3.62 -6.32 2.35
C ILE A 51 -5.05 -6.76 2.13
N ALA A 52 -5.92 -5.80 1.88
CA ALA A 52 -7.30 -6.09 1.49
C ALA A 52 -7.67 -5.25 0.28
N ASN A 53 -8.31 -5.93 -0.68
CA ASN A 53 -8.83 -5.34 -1.89
C ASN A 53 -10.36 -5.34 -1.79
N ALA A 54 -11.00 -4.27 -2.23
CA ALA A 54 -12.45 -4.21 -2.35
C ALA A 54 -12.88 -3.51 -3.64
N PHE A 55 -13.97 -4.00 -4.20
CA PHE A 55 -14.70 -3.41 -5.31
C PHE A 55 -16.12 -3.11 -4.81
N PHE A 56 -16.40 -1.82 -4.60
CA PHE A 56 -17.72 -1.35 -4.22
C PHE A 56 -18.44 -0.85 -5.47
N LEU A 57 -19.62 -1.40 -5.74
CA LEU A 57 -20.43 -1.06 -6.90
C LEU A 57 -21.70 -0.33 -6.46
N ASN A 58 -22.13 0.65 -7.24
CA ASN A 58 -23.47 1.21 -7.07
C ASN A 58 -24.51 0.17 -7.51
N LYS A 59 -25.51 -0.11 -6.66
CA LYS A 59 -26.57 -1.09 -6.90
C LYS A 59 -27.40 -0.91 -8.18
N GLY A 60 -27.31 0.26 -8.81
CA GLY A 60 -27.89 0.49 -10.14
C GLY A 60 -27.19 -0.24 -11.28
N TYR A 61 -26.06 -0.89 -11.02
CA TYR A 61 -25.27 -1.63 -12.00
C TYR A 61 -25.09 -3.09 -11.59
N ASP A 62 -24.97 -3.95 -12.61
CA ASP A 62 -24.60 -5.35 -12.44
C ASP A 62 -23.12 -5.56 -12.79
N ILE A 63 -22.43 -6.32 -11.94
CA ILE A 63 -21.07 -6.75 -12.22
C ILE A 63 -21.07 -7.95 -13.17
N GLU A 64 -20.18 -7.92 -14.15
CA GLU A 64 -19.97 -9.06 -15.05
C GLU A 64 -19.32 -10.23 -14.27
N LYS A 65 -19.84 -11.44 -14.46
CA LYS A 65 -19.55 -12.61 -13.61
C LYS A 65 -18.13 -13.13 -13.81
N ASP A 66 -17.61 -13.11 -15.03
CA ASP A 66 -16.23 -13.51 -15.28
C ASP A 66 -15.25 -12.53 -14.60
N TYR A 67 -15.52 -11.23 -14.68
CA TYR A 67 -14.74 -10.20 -13.98
C TYR A 67 -14.79 -10.36 -12.46
N GLU A 68 -15.99 -10.51 -11.88
CA GLU A 68 -16.18 -10.77 -10.44
C GLU A 68 -15.38 -12.00 -9.99
N GLY A 69 -15.44 -13.08 -10.78
CA GLY A 69 -14.69 -14.31 -10.53
C GLY A 69 -13.17 -14.11 -10.56
N ILE A 70 -12.66 -13.33 -11.52
CA ILE A 70 -11.23 -13.02 -11.62
C ILE A 70 -10.77 -12.24 -10.38
N ILE A 71 -11.45 -11.16 -10.01
CA ILE A 71 -10.96 -10.30 -8.92
C ILE A 71 -11.09 -10.96 -7.54
N THR A 72 -12.13 -11.76 -7.33
CA THR A 72 -12.32 -12.52 -6.10
C THR A 72 -11.28 -13.62 -5.98
N LYS A 73 -10.99 -14.36 -7.06
CA LYS A 73 -10.07 -15.50 -7.03
C LYS A 73 -8.59 -15.09 -7.02
N LYS A 74 -8.20 -14.12 -7.85
CA LYS A 74 -6.78 -13.73 -8.02
C LYS A 74 -6.34 -12.68 -7.02
N PHE A 75 -7.22 -11.76 -6.62
CA PHE A 75 -6.87 -10.64 -5.75
C PHE A 75 -7.55 -10.68 -4.38
N SER A 76 -8.29 -11.76 -4.09
CA SER A 76 -9.07 -11.92 -2.84
C SER A 76 -9.94 -10.69 -2.56
N ALA A 77 -10.45 -10.07 -3.63
CA ALA A 77 -11.20 -8.84 -3.52
C ALA A 77 -12.58 -9.09 -2.90
N LYS A 78 -12.95 -8.26 -1.92
CA LYS A 78 -14.32 -8.16 -1.44
C LYS A 78 -15.15 -7.42 -2.50
N VAL A 79 -16.20 -8.05 -3.01
CA VAL A 79 -17.12 -7.39 -3.96
C VAL A 79 -18.43 -7.12 -3.24
N GLU A 80 -18.83 -5.85 -3.19
CA GLU A 80 -20.09 -5.45 -2.57
C GLU A 80 -20.83 -4.44 -3.43
N SER A 81 -22.16 -4.48 -3.34
CA SER A 81 -23.06 -3.57 -4.04
C SER A 81 -23.87 -2.78 -3.01
N HIS A 82 -23.81 -1.45 -3.08
CA HIS A 82 -24.44 -0.54 -2.12
C HIS A 82 -25.22 0.58 -2.82
N ASP A 83 -26.11 1.24 -2.08
CA ASP A 83 -26.86 2.38 -2.58
C ASP A 83 -26.04 3.66 -2.49
N PHE A 84 -25.38 4.06 -3.58
CA PHE A 84 -24.54 5.26 -3.59
C PHE A 84 -25.38 6.56 -3.50
N SER A 85 -26.70 6.50 -3.70
CA SER A 85 -27.57 7.65 -3.39
C SER A 85 -27.67 7.91 -1.88
N ASN A 86 -27.51 6.87 -1.07
CA ASN A 86 -27.27 6.97 0.38
C ASN A 86 -25.75 7.06 0.65
N ALA A 87 -25.19 8.16 0.15
CA ALA A 87 -23.75 8.34 0.01
C ALA A 87 -23.02 8.40 1.37
N ASP A 88 -23.61 9.00 2.40
CA ASP A 88 -23.02 9.06 3.74
C ASP A 88 -22.89 7.67 4.39
N GLU A 89 -23.93 6.84 4.28
CA GLU A 89 -23.89 5.47 4.80
C GLU A 89 -22.86 4.62 4.04
N THR A 90 -22.86 4.73 2.71
CA THR A 90 -21.92 3.98 1.87
C THR A 90 -20.47 4.44 2.11
N ALA A 91 -20.22 5.75 2.25
CA ALA A 91 -18.90 6.27 2.59
C ALA A 91 -18.41 5.68 3.92
N LYS A 92 -19.28 5.65 4.93
CA LYS A 92 -18.97 5.03 6.22
C LYS A 92 -18.62 3.54 6.10
N ILE A 93 -19.35 2.78 5.29
CA ILE A 93 -19.06 1.34 5.07
C ILE A 93 -17.66 1.16 4.47
N ILE A 94 -17.30 2.00 3.50
CA ILE A 94 -15.99 1.96 2.84
C ILE A 94 -14.88 2.37 3.82
N ASP A 95 -15.10 3.44 4.59
CA ASP A 95 -14.17 3.89 5.62
C ASP A 95 -13.98 2.86 6.74
N ASP A 96 -15.06 2.22 7.19
CA ASP A 96 -15.00 1.15 8.19
C ASP A 96 -14.21 -0.05 7.66
N PHE A 97 -14.35 -0.40 6.38
CA PHE A 97 -13.53 -1.43 5.74
C PHE A 97 -12.04 -1.07 5.79
N VAL A 98 -11.66 0.16 5.38
CA VAL A 98 -10.26 0.61 5.40
C VAL A 98 -9.71 0.71 6.81
N SER A 99 -10.48 1.28 7.73
CA SER A 99 -10.13 1.42 9.14
C SER A 99 -9.87 0.05 9.78
N ASN A 100 -10.73 -0.94 9.55
CA ASN A 100 -10.55 -2.29 10.09
C ASN A 100 -9.29 -2.97 9.56
N VAL A 101 -9.01 -2.84 8.25
CA VAL A 101 -7.80 -3.43 7.65
C VAL A 101 -6.54 -2.75 8.17
N THR A 102 -6.61 -1.43 8.42
CA THR A 102 -5.47 -0.60 8.83
C THR A 102 -5.33 -0.40 10.34
N GLU A 103 -5.97 -1.24 11.15
CA GLU A 103 -5.95 -1.15 12.62
C GLU A 103 -6.34 0.26 13.13
N GLY A 104 -7.30 0.89 12.45
CA GLY A 104 -7.82 2.22 12.73
C GLY A 104 -6.86 3.36 12.43
N LYS A 105 -5.75 3.11 11.72
CA LYS A 105 -4.76 4.14 11.37
C LYS A 105 -5.21 5.04 10.23
N ILE A 106 -5.98 4.51 9.28
CA ILE A 106 -6.54 5.28 8.17
C ILE A 106 -8.05 5.34 8.35
N LYS A 107 -8.59 6.54 8.33
CA LYS A 107 -10.01 6.86 8.46
C LYS A 107 -10.37 7.95 7.46
N ASP A 108 -11.66 8.10 7.19
CA ASP A 108 -12.21 9.18 6.37
C ASP A 108 -11.54 9.25 4.98
N ILE A 109 -11.33 8.08 4.34
CA ILE A 109 -10.69 7.98 3.02
C ILE A 109 -11.62 8.42 1.90
N VAL A 110 -12.93 8.27 2.10
CA VAL A 110 -13.97 8.76 1.20
C VAL A 110 -14.98 9.59 1.97
N ASN A 111 -15.79 10.34 1.23
CA ASN A 111 -16.90 11.09 1.78
C ASN A 111 -18.11 10.93 0.85
N ALA A 112 -19.25 11.48 1.26
CA ALA A 112 -20.49 11.39 0.48
C ALA A 112 -20.34 11.93 -0.95
N ASP A 113 -19.57 13.01 -1.15
CA ASP A 113 -19.41 13.60 -2.48
C ASP A 113 -18.56 12.71 -3.40
N SER A 114 -17.53 12.04 -2.86
CA SER A 114 -16.74 11.05 -3.61
C SER A 114 -17.54 9.78 -3.98
N VAL A 115 -18.62 9.48 -3.25
CA VAL A 115 -19.44 8.28 -3.45
C VAL A 115 -20.65 8.56 -4.36
N ARG A 116 -21.36 9.67 -4.17
CA ARG A 116 -22.71 9.90 -4.70
C ARG A 116 -22.85 9.70 -6.22
N ASP A 117 -21.86 10.17 -6.98
CA ASP A 117 -21.88 10.14 -8.45
C ASP A 117 -21.01 9.03 -9.04
N ALA A 118 -20.39 8.19 -8.20
CA ALA A 118 -19.56 7.10 -8.65
C ALA A 118 -20.40 5.92 -9.16
N ALA A 119 -19.97 5.30 -10.26
CA ALA A 119 -20.51 4.00 -10.66
C ALA A 119 -19.92 2.86 -9.81
N SER A 120 -18.64 2.97 -9.48
CA SER A 120 -17.91 2.04 -8.63
C SER A 120 -16.71 2.71 -7.96
N LEU A 121 -16.23 2.11 -6.89
CA LEU A 121 -15.02 2.49 -6.17
C LEU A 121 -14.15 1.25 -5.96
N ILE A 122 -12.86 1.40 -6.23
CA ILE A 122 -11.87 0.34 -6.03
C ILE A 122 -10.95 0.78 -4.91
N VAL A 123 -10.90 -0.02 -3.86
CA VAL A 123 -10.18 0.31 -2.63
C VAL A 123 -9.14 -0.76 -2.38
N ASN A 124 -7.92 -0.32 -2.09
CA ASN A 124 -6.85 -1.16 -1.59
C ASN A 124 -6.37 -0.57 -0.27
N ALA A 125 -6.40 -1.39 0.79
CA ALA A 125 -5.94 -1.01 2.12
C ALA A 125 -4.76 -1.91 2.49
N ILE A 126 -3.66 -1.28 2.90
CA ILE A 126 -2.41 -1.95 3.27
C ILE A 126 -2.03 -1.52 4.69
N TYR A 127 -1.68 -2.49 5.51
CA TYR A 127 -1.13 -2.29 6.84
C TYR A 127 0.16 -3.08 6.98
N PHE A 128 1.18 -2.42 7.51
CA PHE A 128 2.47 -3.03 7.82
C PHE A 128 2.90 -2.53 9.19
N ASN A 129 3.15 -3.47 10.10
CA ASN A 129 3.69 -3.20 11.42
C ASN A 129 4.71 -4.26 11.76
N ALA A 130 5.95 -3.88 12.02
CA ALA A 130 7.02 -4.82 12.26
C ALA A 130 8.03 -4.29 13.27
N GLU A 131 8.58 -5.19 14.07
CA GLU A 131 9.70 -4.88 14.97
C GLU A 131 11.01 -4.83 14.20
N TRP A 132 11.88 -3.88 14.54
CA TRP A 132 13.28 -3.90 14.08
C TRP A 132 13.97 -5.17 14.58
N GLU A 133 14.85 -5.75 13.75
CA GLU A 133 15.74 -6.83 14.20
C GLU A 133 16.63 -6.33 15.34
N TYR A 134 17.27 -5.18 15.11
CA TYR A 134 18.03 -4.45 16.13
C TYR A 134 17.30 -3.14 16.46
N LYS A 135 16.76 -3.04 17.67
CA LYS A 135 15.95 -1.91 18.14
C LYS A 135 16.82 -0.71 18.49
N PHE A 136 16.26 0.48 18.27
CA PHE A 136 16.84 1.71 18.81
C PHE A 136 16.45 1.86 20.28
N TYR A 137 17.42 2.19 21.13
CA TYR A 137 17.22 2.42 22.55
C TYR A 137 17.09 3.93 22.82
N ASN A 138 16.14 4.31 23.68
CA ASN A 138 15.83 5.71 23.94
C ASN A 138 17.01 6.49 24.51
N GLU A 139 17.91 5.81 25.20
CA GLU A 139 19.15 6.35 25.75
C GLU A 139 20.10 6.90 24.66
N GLY A 140 20.00 6.38 23.44
CA GLY A 140 20.75 6.88 22.28
C GLY A 140 20.04 8.03 21.54
N ASN A 141 18.77 8.31 21.85
CA ASN A 141 18.05 9.36 21.14
C ASN A 141 18.60 10.73 21.51
N THR A 142 18.82 11.58 20.50
CA THR A 142 19.34 12.94 20.70
C THR A 142 18.57 13.94 19.85
N LYS A 143 18.46 15.17 20.36
CA LYS A 143 17.86 16.27 19.62
C LYS A 143 18.85 16.82 18.61
N GLN A 144 18.44 16.89 17.34
CA GLN A 144 19.26 17.45 16.27
C GLN A 144 18.42 18.28 15.28
N MET A 145 19.09 19.17 14.56
CA MET A 145 18.46 19.98 13.52
C MET A 145 18.25 19.17 12.24
N PHE A 146 17.00 18.95 11.88
CA PHE A 146 16.60 18.45 10.57
C PHE A 146 16.34 19.62 9.62
N TYR A 147 16.88 19.54 8.40
CA TYR A 147 16.72 20.56 7.37
C TYR A 147 15.84 20.01 6.25
N SER A 148 14.72 20.68 5.97
CA SER A 148 13.87 20.33 4.82
C SER A 148 14.54 20.74 3.50
N ALA A 149 13.96 20.30 2.39
CA ALA A 149 14.39 20.72 1.04
C ALA A 149 14.33 22.24 0.83
N GLU A 150 13.48 22.95 1.57
CA GLU A 150 13.36 24.42 1.54
C GLU A 150 14.46 25.12 2.37
N GLY A 151 15.32 24.37 3.07
CA GLY A 151 16.37 24.90 3.92
C GLY A 151 15.93 25.28 5.34
N ASN A 152 14.64 25.16 5.65
CA ASN A 152 14.11 25.45 6.98
C ASN A 152 14.55 24.36 7.98
N GLY A 153 15.21 24.79 9.05
CA GLY A 153 15.67 23.92 10.13
C GLY A 153 14.62 23.75 11.21
N ARG A 154 14.38 22.50 11.65
CA ARG A 154 13.57 22.18 12.83
C ARG A 154 14.32 21.19 13.73
N GLU A 155 14.27 21.42 15.03
CA GLU A 155 14.80 20.46 16.00
C GLU A 155 13.85 19.24 16.09
N LEU A 156 14.41 18.04 15.95
CA LEU A 156 13.69 16.76 16.09
C LEU A 156 14.49 15.81 16.98
N ASP A 157 13.81 14.81 17.53
CA ASP A 157 14.46 13.65 18.14
C ASP A 157 14.94 12.70 17.04
N PHE A 158 16.25 12.47 16.99
CA PHE A 158 16.89 11.51 16.11
C PHE A 158 17.13 10.22 16.88
N MET A 159 16.79 9.09 16.25
CA MET A 159 17.14 7.77 16.77
C MET A 159 18.60 7.48 16.41
N ASN A 160 19.42 7.14 17.41
CA ASN A 160 20.83 6.80 17.19
C ASN A 160 21.16 5.45 17.80
N ASP A 161 22.12 4.81 17.17
CA ASP A 161 22.67 3.52 17.56
C ASP A 161 24.10 3.47 17.03
N MET A 162 25.05 3.07 17.88
CA MET A 162 26.49 3.14 17.61
C MET A 162 27.16 1.75 17.66
N GLU A 163 26.43 0.72 18.08
CA GLU A 163 27.00 -0.61 18.36
C GLU A 163 26.53 -1.67 17.36
N GLU A 164 25.50 -1.38 16.55
CA GLU A 164 24.93 -2.37 15.64
C GLU A 164 25.48 -2.29 14.20
N HIS A 165 25.76 -3.47 13.65
CA HIS A 165 26.20 -3.59 12.25
C HIS A 165 24.98 -3.58 11.33
N ARG A 166 24.77 -2.47 10.63
CA ARG A 166 23.72 -2.31 9.62
C ARG A 166 24.28 -2.51 8.21
N LEU A 167 23.42 -2.95 7.30
CA LEU A 167 23.81 -3.05 5.88
C LEU A 167 23.90 -1.65 5.29
N TYR A 168 25.03 -1.34 4.67
CA TYR A 168 25.34 -0.02 4.13
C TYR A 168 26.02 -0.14 2.78
N ALA A 169 25.68 0.76 1.87
CA ALA A 169 26.35 0.95 0.60
C ALA A 169 26.33 2.43 0.23
N GLU A 170 27.28 2.89 -0.59
CA GLU A 170 27.28 4.26 -1.11
C GLU A 170 27.97 4.32 -2.49
N ASP A 171 27.60 5.34 -3.27
CA ASP A 171 28.30 5.76 -4.47
C ASP A 171 28.69 7.25 -4.35
N ASP A 172 29.07 7.89 -5.46
CA ASP A 172 29.50 9.29 -5.46
C ASP A 172 28.39 10.28 -5.05
N ASP A 173 27.12 9.91 -5.18
CA ASP A 173 25.97 10.80 -5.02
C ASP A 173 25.05 10.42 -3.86
N THR A 174 24.99 9.14 -3.46
CA THR A 174 23.99 8.61 -2.53
C THR A 174 24.60 7.64 -1.53
N GLN A 175 24.09 7.69 -0.29
CA GLN A 175 24.30 6.70 0.75
C GLN A 175 23.01 5.89 0.94
N VAL A 176 23.14 4.59 1.15
CA VAL A 176 22.03 3.66 1.37
C VAL A 176 22.25 2.91 2.66
N LEU A 177 21.29 3.00 3.57
CA LEU A 177 21.25 2.26 4.82
C LEU A 177 20.03 1.33 4.80
N SER A 178 20.23 0.03 5.07
CA SER A 178 19.14 -0.93 5.22
C SER A 178 18.96 -1.32 6.68
N LEU A 179 17.77 -1.07 7.22
CA LEU A 179 17.37 -1.45 8.57
C LEU A 179 16.43 -2.65 8.47
N GLN A 180 16.94 -3.83 8.83
CA GLN A 180 16.15 -5.06 8.82
C GLN A 180 15.09 -5.06 9.91
N TYR A 181 13.92 -5.60 9.58
CA TYR A 181 12.94 -6.02 10.57
C TYR A 181 13.27 -7.42 11.08
N LYS A 182 12.65 -7.80 12.19
CA LYS A 182 12.84 -9.10 12.82
C LYS A 182 12.51 -10.27 11.87
N ASP A 183 11.45 -10.11 11.09
CA ASP A 183 11.31 -10.87 9.85
C ASP A 183 12.22 -10.25 8.79
N THR A 184 13.39 -10.87 8.61
CA THR A 184 14.43 -10.40 7.69
C THR A 184 14.06 -10.50 6.21
N SER A 185 12.88 -11.03 5.88
CA SER A 185 12.27 -10.89 4.55
C SER A 185 11.90 -9.44 4.23
N TYR A 186 11.82 -8.57 5.26
CA TYR A 186 11.52 -7.15 5.16
C TYR A 186 12.69 -6.29 5.66
N ALA A 187 12.91 -5.15 5.01
CA ALA A 187 13.84 -4.13 5.48
C ALA A 187 13.36 -2.73 5.07
N PHE A 188 13.66 -1.74 5.91
CA PHE A 188 13.47 -0.33 5.61
C PHE A 188 14.76 0.25 5.03
N ASN A 189 14.73 0.63 3.76
CA ASN A 189 15.88 1.17 3.05
C ASN A 189 15.79 2.69 3.01
N ILE A 190 16.82 3.36 3.51
CA ILE A 190 16.96 4.80 3.53
C ILE A 190 17.99 5.18 2.46
N PHE A 191 17.55 5.99 1.50
CA PHE A 191 18.42 6.57 0.47
C PHE A 191 18.65 8.03 0.81
N LEU A 192 19.90 8.39 1.09
CA LEU A 192 20.31 9.72 1.50
C LEU A 192 21.29 10.31 0.49
N PRO A 193 20.92 11.35 -0.27
CA PRO A 193 21.85 12.07 -1.12
C PRO A 193 22.99 12.70 -0.30
N LYS A 194 24.23 12.61 -0.79
CA LYS A 194 25.42 13.22 -0.15
C LYS A 194 25.46 14.74 -0.28
N LYS A 195 24.76 15.28 -1.27
CA LYS A 195 24.61 16.71 -1.52
C LYS A 195 23.17 17.12 -1.25
N ARG A 196 23.01 18.29 -0.63
CA ARG A 196 21.72 18.95 -0.44
C ARG A 196 21.22 19.57 -1.74
#